data_AF-A0A151Z8T2-F1
#
_entry.id   AF-A0A151Z8T2-F1
#
_cell.length_a   1.000
_cell.length_b   1.000
_cell.length_c   1.000
_cell.angle_alpha   90.00
_cell.angle_beta   90.00
_cell.angle_gamma   90.00
#
_symmetry.space_group_name_H-M   'P 1'
#
loop_
_entity.id
_entity.type
_entity.pdbx_description
1 polymer ?
#
loop_
_entity_poly.entity_id
_entity_poly.type
_entity_poly.pdbx_seq_one_letter_code
_entity_poly.pdbx_strand_id
1 'polypeptide(L)'
;MKSLLSRVEKIQRECVDVQDKSKHLQQDCKFTLLRRKIGIEIKSAKDLIKERDNAEDVIPGSYKIAELSYHVRAKIREVILDTDKLEKMYQRSHDRFTKKNKADPEKEKKLELHKEEVGLARAHIQELELKSQKRTGNAFIPLATSNAGTVPTMLPDIDNEDFRQLHIHNKIIDGNLDKIYDLLQTTKEIAIDMGTNANKQSVMIDNLTQKTDKLEIKLETINVRLKKLIKGIRKADRFLIDVALICVLLGIGGFIMI
;
A
#
# COMPACT_ATOMS: atom_id res chain seq x y z
N MET A 1 -43.01 -31.31 -14.44
CA MET A 1 -41.76 -30.90 -15.14
C MET A 1 -41.40 -29.43 -14.96
N LYS A 2 -42.28 -28.44 -15.21
CA LYS A 2 -41.95 -27.00 -15.10
C LYS A 2 -41.47 -26.54 -13.70
N SER A 3 -42.04 -27.08 -12.62
CA SER A 3 -41.64 -26.79 -11.23
C SER A 3 -40.20 -27.24 -10.90
N LEU A 4 -39.78 -28.41 -11.40
CA LEU A 4 -38.42 -28.92 -11.22
C LEU A 4 -37.41 -28.12 -12.05
N LEU A 5 -37.76 -27.75 -13.28
CA LEU A 5 -36.92 -26.87 -14.11
C LEU A 5 -36.67 -25.52 -13.43
N SER A 6 -37.71 -24.92 -12.84
CA SER A 6 -37.62 -23.66 -12.09
C SER A 6 -36.74 -23.78 -10.83
N ARG A 7 -36.86 -24.88 -10.07
CA ARG A 7 -36.00 -25.12 -8.90
C ARG A 7 -34.54 -25.35 -9.30
N VAL A 8 -34.29 -26.08 -10.40
CA VAL A 8 -32.94 -26.31 -10.92
C VAL A 8 -32.33 -25.01 -11.43
N GLU A 9 -33.07 -24.16 -12.15
CA GLU A 9 -32.60 -22.83 -12.55
C GLU A 9 -32.28 -21.95 -11.35
N LYS A 10 -33.12 -21.98 -10.30
CA LYS A 10 -32.89 -21.23 -9.07
C LYS A 10 -31.60 -21.67 -8.36
N ILE A 11 -31.40 -22.97 -8.21
CA ILE A 11 -30.17 -23.55 -7.64
C ILE A 11 -28.96 -23.20 -8.51
N GLN A 12 -29.09 -23.27 -9.84
CA GLN A 12 -27.99 -22.96 -10.76
C GLN A 12 -27.62 -21.48 -10.71
N ARG A 13 -28.60 -20.59 -10.53
CA ARG A 13 -28.39 -19.14 -10.34
C ARG A 13 -27.72 -18.85 -8.98
N GLU A 14 -28.19 -19.46 -7.90
CA GLU A 14 -27.61 -19.36 -6.56
C GLU A 14 -26.16 -19.88 -6.53
N CYS A 15 -25.86 -21.00 -7.20
CA CYS A 15 -24.50 -21.56 -7.27
C CYS A 15 -23.52 -20.67 -8.06
N VAL A 16 -24.00 -19.96 -9.08
CA VAL A 16 -23.19 -18.98 -9.83
C VAL A 16 -22.94 -17.73 -8.98
N ASP A 17 -23.96 -17.24 -8.26
CA ASP A 17 -23.81 -16.11 -7.34
C ASP A 17 -22.84 -16.42 -6.18
N VAL A 18 -22.74 -17.66 -5.72
CA VAL A 18 -21.76 -18.08 -4.69
C VAL A 18 -20.32 -18.00 -5.21
N GLN A 19 -20.06 -18.40 -6.47
CA GLN A 19 -18.72 -18.25 -7.07
C GLN A 19 -18.35 -16.79 -7.29
N ASP A 20 -19.30 -15.96 -7.69
CA ASP A 20 -19.07 -14.53 -7.85
C ASP A 20 -18.82 -13.84 -6.50
N LYS A 21 -19.58 -14.21 -5.45
CA LYS A 21 -19.36 -13.72 -4.08
C LYS A 21 -17.97 -14.10 -3.54
N SER A 22 -17.50 -15.33 -3.76
CA SER A 22 -16.18 -15.75 -3.25
C SER A 22 -15.01 -15.07 -3.96
N LYS A 23 -15.12 -14.85 -5.29
CA LYS A 23 -14.13 -14.05 -6.04
C LYS A 23 -14.10 -12.59 -5.59
N HIS A 24 -15.26 -12.00 -5.30
CA HIS A 24 -15.36 -10.63 -4.78
C HIS A 24 -14.67 -10.53 -3.41
N LEU A 25 -14.93 -11.49 -2.52
CA LEU A 25 -14.33 -11.52 -1.18
C LEU A 25 -12.78 -11.65 -1.22
N GLN A 26 -12.25 -12.48 -2.13
CA GLN A 26 -10.80 -12.57 -2.35
C GLN A 26 -10.21 -11.25 -2.88
N GLN A 27 -10.92 -10.57 -3.76
CA GLN A 27 -10.46 -9.30 -4.31
C GLN A 27 -10.49 -8.16 -3.28
N ASP A 28 -11.51 -8.13 -2.42
CA ASP A 28 -11.64 -7.16 -1.33
C ASP A 28 -10.51 -7.30 -0.29
N CYS A 29 -10.12 -8.55 0.03
CA CYS A 29 -8.96 -8.81 0.89
C CYS A 29 -7.66 -8.25 0.30
N LYS A 30 -7.42 -8.45 -1.01
CA LYS A 30 -6.23 -7.93 -1.71
C LYS A 30 -6.22 -6.40 -1.74
N PHE A 31 -7.37 -5.76 -1.94
CA PHE A 31 -7.51 -4.29 -1.90
C PHE A 31 -7.16 -3.74 -0.52
N THR A 32 -7.72 -4.34 0.54
CA THR A 32 -7.52 -3.87 1.93
C THR A 32 -6.07 -3.98 2.38
N LEU A 33 -5.36 -5.02 1.93
CA LEU A 33 -3.93 -5.19 2.21
C LEU A 33 -3.08 -4.14 1.50
N LEU A 34 -3.32 -3.94 0.20
CA LEU A 34 -2.56 -2.96 -0.58
C LEU A 34 -2.74 -1.56 0.00
N ARG A 35 -3.98 -1.21 0.42
CA ARG A 35 -4.27 0.03 1.15
C ARG A 35 -3.44 0.15 2.44
N ARG A 36 -3.37 -0.91 3.25
CA ARG A 36 -2.58 -0.90 4.49
C ARG A 36 -1.07 -0.76 4.20
N LYS A 37 -0.56 -1.43 3.16
CA LYS A 37 0.84 -1.31 2.71
C LYS A 37 1.16 0.14 2.31
N ILE A 38 0.33 0.75 1.47
CA ILE A 38 0.45 2.15 1.06
C ILE A 38 0.47 3.08 2.29
N GLY A 39 -0.40 2.85 3.27
CA GLY A 39 -0.42 3.65 4.50
C GLY A 39 0.89 3.59 5.30
N ILE A 40 1.54 2.42 5.35
CA ILE A 40 2.84 2.24 6.01
C ILE A 40 3.95 2.93 5.21
N GLU A 41 3.94 2.79 3.89
CA GLU A 41 4.93 3.43 3.01
C GLU A 41 4.82 4.96 3.02
N ILE A 42 3.60 5.51 3.06
CA ILE A 42 3.37 6.96 3.24
C ILE A 42 3.96 7.42 4.56
N LYS A 43 3.76 6.67 5.66
CA LYS A 43 4.34 7.01 6.96
C LYS A 43 5.86 6.99 6.92
N SER A 44 6.45 5.94 6.33
CA SER A 44 7.90 5.85 6.13
C SER A 44 8.45 7.00 5.29
N ALA A 45 7.75 7.41 4.23
CA ALA A 45 8.13 8.58 3.43
C ALA A 45 8.05 9.89 4.24
N LYS A 46 7.03 10.06 5.10
CA LYS A 46 6.93 11.21 6.01
C LYS A 46 8.08 11.24 7.02
N ASP A 47 8.47 10.09 7.56
CA ASP A 47 9.57 9.98 8.52
C ASP A 47 10.92 10.33 7.86
N LEU A 48 11.16 9.86 6.64
CA LEU A 48 12.35 10.21 5.85
C LEU A 48 12.42 11.72 5.51
N ILE A 49 11.28 12.34 5.22
CA ILE A 49 11.21 13.80 5.00
C ILE A 49 11.58 14.53 6.30
N LYS A 50 11.04 14.09 7.43
CA LYS A 50 11.36 14.68 8.74
C LYS A 50 12.84 14.53 9.08
N GLU A 51 13.44 13.37 8.81
CA GLU A 51 14.87 13.13 9.03
C GLU A 51 15.73 14.03 8.14
N ARG A 52 15.36 14.19 6.86
CA ARG A 52 16.03 15.12 5.94
C ARG A 52 15.94 16.56 6.44
N ASP A 53 14.75 17.00 6.84
CA ASP A 53 14.52 18.38 7.29
C ASP A 53 15.33 18.66 8.57
N ASN A 54 15.36 17.72 9.52
CA ASN A 54 16.21 17.81 10.71
C ASN A 54 17.71 17.87 10.34
N ALA A 55 18.17 17.07 9.38
CA ALA A 55 19.57 17.07 8.94
C ALA A 55 19.95 18.40 8.26
N GLU A 56 19.00 19.04 7.57
CA GLU A 56 19.17 20.35 6.95
C GLU A 56 19.26 21.48 7.97
N ASP A 57 18.47 21.41 9.05
CA ASP A 57 18.53 22.38 10.15
C ASP A 57 19.86 22.32 10.92
N VAL A 58 20.53 21.15 10.95
CA VAL A 58 21.82 20.97 11.64
C VAL A 58 23.01 21.31 10.73
N ILE A 59 23.06 20.78 9.50
CA ILE A 59 24.17 21.02 8.56
C ILE A 59 23.63 21.23 7.13
N PRO A 60 23.33 22.47 6.73
CA PRO A 60 22.84 22.75 5.39
C PRO A 60 23.86 22.32 4.32
N GLY A 61 23.38 21.66 3.26
CA GLY A 61 24.21 21.24 2.13
C GLY A 61 25.06 19.98 2.33
N SER A 62 24.89 19.25 3.44
CA SER A 62 25.57 17.97 3.67
C SER A 62 25.22 16.91 2.61
N TYR A 63 26.19 16.06 2.25
CA TYR A 63 25.97 14.87 1.40
C TYR A 63 24.82 14.00 1.92
N LYS A 64 24.63 13.94 3.24
CA LYS A 64 23.56 13.18 3.88
C LYS A 64 22.17 13.66 3.45
N ILE A 65 21.99 14.95 3.20
CA ILE A 65 20.72 15.53 2.73
C ILE A 65 20.43 15.10 1.30
N ALA A 66 21.46 15.03 0.45
CA ALA A 66 21.32 14.57 -0.93
C ALA A 66 20.91 13.08 -0.99
N GLU A 67 21.54 12.24 -0.15
CA GLU A 67 21.19 10.82 0.01
C GLU A 67 19.76 10.65 0.53
N LEU A 68 19.38 11.35 1.60
CA LEU A 68 18.01 11.32 2.14
C LEU A 68 16.98 11.82 1.11
N SER A 69 17.32 12.86 0.34
CA SER A 69 16.47 13.38 -0.74
C SER A 69 16.29 12.38 -1.88
N TYR A 70 17.30 11.55 -2.18
CA TYR A 70 17.16 10.45 -3.12
C TYR A 70 16.22 9.37 -2.57
N HIS A 71 16.39 8.97 -1.31
CA HIS A 71 15.53 7.98 -0.67
C HIS A 71 14.06 8.43 -0.57
N VAL A 72 13.81 9.68 -0.21
CA VAL A 72 12.47 10.29 -0.21
C VAL A 72 11.84 10.19 -1.61
N ARG A 73 12.56 10.60 -2.66
CA ARG A 73 12.07 10.52 -4.05
C ARG A 73 11.83 9.08 -4.50
N ALA A 74 12.70 8.14 -4.13
CA ALA A 74 12.53 6.72 -4.43
C ALA A 74 11.27 6.15 -3.75
N LYS A 75 11.04 6.49 -2.47
CA LYS A 75 9.85 6.05 -1.74
C LYS A 75 8.55 6.67 -2.23
N ILE A 76 8.56 7.96 -2.60
CA ILE A 76 7.38 8.59 -3.23
C ILE A 76 7.01 7.87 -4.54
N ARG A 77 7.99 7.51 -5.38
CA ARG A 77 7.73 6.73 -6.61
C ARG A 77 7.13 5.36 -6.33
N GLU A 78 7.59 4.67 -5.30
CA GLU A 78 7.03 3.37 -4.91
C GLU A 78 5.56 3.50 -4.45
N VAL A 79 5.27 4.50 -3.61
CA VAL A 79 3.90 4.81 -3.15
C VAL A 79 2.98 5.15 -4.32
N ILE A 80 3.46 5.90 -5.32
CA ILE A 80 2.71 6.21 -6.54
C ILE A 80 2.37 4.91 -7.30
N LEU A 81 3.36 4.04 -7.53
CA LEU A 81 3.14 2.78 -8.25
C LEU A 81 2.12 1.87 -7.55
N ASP A 82 2.16 1.79 -6.22
CA ASP A 82 1.21 0.98 -5.46
C ASP A 82 -0.18 1.62 -5.40
N THR A 83 -0.26 2.95 -5.37
CA THR A 83 -1.53 3.68 -5.46
C THR A 83 -2.19 3.52 -6.84
N ASP A 84 -1.42 3.52 -7.92
CA ASP A 84 -1.91 3.23 -9.28
C ASP A 84 -2.47 1.81 -9.40
N LYS A 85 -1.83 0.83 -8.75
CA LYS A 85 -2.36 -0.54 -8.68
C LYS A 85 -3.70 -0.57 -7.92
N LEU A 86 -3.79 0.16 -6.80
CA LEU A 86 -5.01 0.27 -6.01
C LEU A 86 -6.16 0.89 -6.82
N GLU A 87 -5.88 1.94 -7.59
CA GLU A 87 -6.84 2.57 -8.48
C GLU A 87 -7.29 1.64 -9.61
N LYS A 88 -6.36 0.91 -10.25
CA LYS A 88 -6.73 -0.10 -11.26
C LYS A 88 -7.63 -1.19 -10.68
N MET A 89 -7.42 -1.58 -9.42
CA MET A 89 -8.30 -2.53 -8.73
C MET A 89 -9.69 -1.95 -8.49
N TYR A 90 -9.76 -0.67 -8.08
CA TYR A 90 -11.01 0.07 -7.94
C TYR A 90 -11.76 0.16 -9.27
N GLN A 91 -11.11 0.63 -10.33
CA GLN A 91 -11.72 0.81 -11.65
C GLN A 91 -12.30 -0.51 -12.19
N ARG A 92 -11.55 -1.60 -12.06
CA ARG A 92 -12.05 -2.95 -12.42
C ARG A 92 -13.25 -3.38 -11.60
N SER A 93 -13.35 -2.95 -10.34
CA SER A 93 -14.52 -3.22 -9.49
C SER A 93 -15.71 -2.38 -9.93
N HIS A 94 -15.48 -1.09 -10.18
CA HIS A 94 -16.47 -0.13 -10.66
C HIS A 94 -17.08 -0.53 -12.01
N ASP A 95 -16.24 -0.88 -12.99
CA ASP A 95 -16.69 -1.34 -14.32
C ASP A 95 -17.54 -2.62 -14.26
N ARG A 96 -17.28 -3.48 -13.26
CA ARG A 96 -18.07 -4.71 -13.06
C ARG A 96 -19.39 -4.43 -12.37
N PHE A 97 -19.43 -3.43 -11.50
CA PHE A 97 -20.67 -2.97 -10.86
C PHE A 97 -21.60 -2.33 -11.90
N THR A 98 -21.10 -1.40 -12.71
CA THR A 98 -21.88 -0.72 -13.76
C THR A 98 -22.39 -1.68 -14.83
N LYS A 99 -21.55 -2.61 -15.31
CA LYS A 99 -21.96 -3.61 -16.32
C LYS A 99 -23.01 -4.61 -15.83
N LYS A 100 -23.09 -4.87 -14.52
CA LYS A 100 -24.03 -5.87 -13.97
C LYS A 100 -25.38 -5.29 -13.57
N ASN A 101 -25.62 -3.97 -13.64
CA ASN A 101 -26.89 -3.33 -13.26
C ASN A 101 -27.48 -3.87 -11.94
N LYS A 102 -26.62 -4.19 -10.96
CA LYS A 102 -27.05 -4.75 -9.68
C LYS A 102 -27.26 -3.59 -8.70
N ALA A 103 -28.52 -3.22 -8.47
CA ALA A 103 -28.99 -2.30 -7.43
C ALA A 103 -28.82 -2.90 -6.02
N ASP A 104 -27.59 -3.27 -5.67
CA ASP A 104 -27.25 -3.79 -4.35
C ASP A 104 -26.66 -2.65 -3.51
N PRO A 105 -27.45 -2.03 -2.61
CA PRO A 105 -27.07 -0.80 -1.91
C PRO A 105 -25.85 -1.00 -1.00
N GLU A 106 -25.55 -2.23 -0.57
CA GLU A 106 -24.37 -2.51 0.24
C GLU A 106 -23.07 -2.49 -0.59
N LYS A 107 -23.14 -2.88 -1.88
CA LYS A 107 -21.98 -2.86 -2.78
C LYS A 107 -21.65 -1.45 -3.24
N GLU A 108 -22.68 -0.62 -3.45
CA GLU A 108 -22.52 0.78 -3.82
C GLU A 108 -21.77 1.55 -2.72
N LYS A 109 -22.20 1.44 -1.46
CA LYS A 109 -21.51 2.04 -0.31
C LYS A 109 -20.05 1.60 -0.18
N LYS A 110 -19.76 0.31 -0.42
CA LYS A 110 -18.37 -0.19 -0.38
C LYS A 110 -17.52 0.39 -1.51
N LEU A 111 -18.10 0.55 -2.69
CA LEU A 111 -17.43 1.15 -3.83
C LEU A 111 -17.17 2.64 -3.61
N GLU A 112 -18.10 3.35 -2.97
CA GLU A 112 -17.90 4.74 -2.53
C GLU A 112 -16.74 4.85 -1.54
N LEU A 113 -16.71 4.01 -0.50
CA LEU A 113 -15.60 3.97 0.46
C LEU A 113 -14.25 3.73 -0.23
N HIS A 114 -14.18 2.78 -1.16
CA HIS A 114 -12.93 2.53 -1.90
C HIS A 114 -12.52 3.70 -2.81
N LYS A 115 -13.47 4.47 -3.34
CA LYS A 115 -13.20 5.69 -4.08
C LYS A 115 -12.60 6.77 -3.18
N GLU A 116 -13.17 6.96 -2.00
CA GLU A 116 -12.65 7.89 -0.99
C GLU A 116 -11.25 7.50 -0.53
N GLU A 117 -10.99 6.21 -0.32
CA GLU A 117 -9.67 5.69 0.07
C GLU A 117 -8.59 5.95 -0.99
N VAL A 118 -8.90 5.75 -2.27
CA VAL A 118 -8.00 6.09 -3.38
C VAL A 118 -7.78 7.59 -3.47
N GLY A 119 -8.84 8.38 -3.26
CA GLY A 119 -8.76 9.84 -3.20
C GLY A 119 -7.84 10.35 -2.09
N LEU A 120 -7.95 9.76 -0.89
CA LEU A 120 -7.11 10.10 0.25
C LEU A 120 -5.64 9.72 0.02
N ALA A 121 -5.38 8.56 -0.58
CA ALA A 121 -4.03 8.14 -0.95
C ALA A 121 -3.37 9.13 -1.93
N ARG A 122 -4.12 9.57 -2.95
CA ARG A 122 -3.67 10.61 -3.90
C ARG A 122 -3.42 11.96 -3.23
N ALA A 123 -4.29 12.38 -2.31
CA ALA A 123 -4.11 13.61 -1.56
C ALA A 123 -2.81 13.57 -0.72
N HIS A 124 -2.50 12.42 -0.10
CA HIS A 124 -1.24 12.24 0.61
C HIS A 124 -0.01 12.22 -0.30
N ILE A 125 -0.11 11.67 -1.52
CA ILE A 125 0.97 11.77 -2.50
C ILE A 125 1.23 13.23 -2.86
N GLN A 126 0.19 14.02 -3.16
CA GLN A 126 0.34 15.44 -3.45
C GLN A 126 0.95 16.21 -2.27
N GLU A 127 0.55 15.90 -1.04
CA GLU A 127 1.15 16.48 0.17
C GLU A 127 2.65 16.15 0.26
N LEU A 128 3.04 14.90 0.00
CA LEU A 128 4.43 14.44 0.00
C LEU A 128 5.26 15.09 -1.11
N GLU A 129 4.69 15.21 -2.31
CA GLU A 129 5.33 15.87 -3.45
C GLU A 129 5.56 17.35 -3.14
N LEU A 130 4.56 18.06 -2.61
CA LEU A 130 4.67 19.48 -2.26
C LEU A 130 5.72 19.70 -1.16
N LYS A 131 5.79 18.83 -0.15
CA LYS A 131 6.83 18.86 0.89
C LYS A 131 8.23 18.52 0.37
N SER A 132 8.32 17.71 -0.68
CA SER A 132 9.58 17.43 -1.39
C SER A 132 10.01 18.61 -2.28
N GLN A 133 9.06 19.24 -2.99
CA GLN A 133 9.29 20.31 -3.96
C GLN A 133 9.58 21.66 -3.33
N LYS A 134 8.92 22.00 -2.21
CA LYS A 134 9.11 23.27 -1.47
C LYS A 134 10.57 23.59 -1.14
N ARG A 135 11.47 22.60 -1.14
CA ARG A 135 12.91 22.79 -0.89
C ARG A 135 13.82 22.39 -2.06
N THR A 136 13.28 21.82 -3.14
CA THR A 136 14.01 21.69 -4.42
C THR A 136 14.04 23.02 -5.19
N GLY A 137 13.27 24.02 -4.72
CA GLY A 137 13.21 25.39 -5.27
C GLY A 137 14.43 26.28 -5.00
N ASN A 138 15.49 25.77 -4.36
CA ASN A 138 16.79 26.43 -4.48
C ASN A 138 17.43 25.95 -5.78
N ALA A 139 17.16 26.72 -6.83
CA ALA A 139 18.08 26.82 -7.96
C ALA A 139 19.50 26.76 -7.40
N PHE A 140 20.32 25.87 -7.97
CA PHE A 140 21.76 25.93 -7.88
C PHE A 140 22.17 27.41 -7.98
N ILE A 141 22.52 28.02 -6.85
CA ILE A 141 23.21 29.31 -6.87
C ILE A 141 24.53 28.92 -7.53
N PRO A 142 24.80 29.34 -8.77
CA PRO A 142 26.15 29.20 -9.29
C PRO A 142 26.99 29.96 -8.29
N LEU A 143 27.93 29.27 -7.64
CA LEU A 143 29.01 29.88 -6.90
C LEU A 143 29.59 30.92 -7.86
N ALA A 144 29.20 32.19 -7.68
CA ALA A 144 29.71 33.27 -8.47
C ALA A 144 31.21 33.20 -8.26
N THR A 145 31.92 32.84 -9.33
CA THR A 145 33.36 32.83 -9.40
C THR A 145 33.84 34.14 -8.81
N SER A 146 34.39 34.07 -7.61
CA SER A 146 35.08 35.21 -7.01
C SER A 146 36.18 35.58 -8.00
N ASN A 147 36.08 36.81 -8.49
CA ASN A 147 37.05 37.42 -9.39
C ASN A 147 38.46 37.13 -8.88
N ALA A 148 39.19 36.29 -9.62
CA ALA A 148 40.63 36.29 -9.60
C ALA A 148 41.09 37.64 -10.16
N GLY A 149 41.34 38.60 -9.29
CA GLY A 149 41.79 39.92 -9.65
C GLY A 149 42.35 40.65 -8.45
N THR A 150 43.67 40.88 -8.50
CA THR A 150 44.52 41.66 -7.57
C THR A 150 44.91 40.98 -6.26
N VAL A 151 46.16 40.50 -6.25
CA VAL A 151 46.97 40.33 -5.04
C VAL A 151 47.25 41.72 -4.48
N PRO A 152 46.81 42.08 -3.26
CA PRO A 152 47.25 43.29 -2.61
C PRO A 152 48.71 43.09 -2.20
N THR A 153 49.61 43.79 -2.87
CA THR A 153 50.97 44.00 -2.42
C THR A 153 50.90 44.91 -1.19
N MET A 154 50.87 44.35 0.02
CA MET A 154 51.38 44.91 1.31
C MET A 154 50.94 43.96 2.45
N LEU A 155 51.90 43.56 3.30
CA LEU A 155 51.66 42.75 4.49
C LEU A 155 50.94 43.61 5.56
N PRO A 156 49.89 43.10 6.24
CA PRO A 156 49.28 43.76 7.40
C PRO A 156 50.13 43.64 8.68
N ASP A 157 50.13 44.70 9.51
CA ASP A 157 50.87 44.84 10.78
C ASP A 157 50.34 43.93 11.91
N ILE A 158 51.23 43.64 12.88
CA ILE A 158 51.13 42.59 13.92
C ILE A 158 50.23 42.93 15.13
N ASP A 159 49.60 44.12 15.19
CA ASP A 159 48.74 44.53 16.32
C ASP A 159 47.24 44.57 15.94
N ASN A 160 46.71 43.44 15.44
CA ASN A 160 45.32 43.35 15.02
C ASN A 160 44.39 42.81 16.12
N GLU A 161 43.33 43.59 16.40
CA GLU A 161 42.09 43.19 17.10
C GLU A 161 41.51 41.83 16.61
N ASP A 162 41.93 41.37 15.42
CA ASP A 162 41.61 40.08 14.82
C ASP A 162 41.98 38.88 15.70
N PHE A 163 43.07 38.94 16.48
CA PHE A 163 43.47 37.80 17.35
C PHE A 163 42.53 37.63 18.55
N ARG A 164 41.96 38.72 19.10
CA ARG A 164 40.92 38.64 20.14
C ARG A 164 39.63 38.08 19.56
N GLN A 165 39.25 38.51 18.37
CA GLN A 165 38.06 37.99 17.69
C GLN A 165 38.22 36.49 17.36
N LEU A 166 39.42 36.06 16.97
CA LEU A 166 39.72 34.66 16.69
C LEU A 166 39.63 33.77 17.93
N HIS A 167 40.07 34.26 19.10
CA HIS A 167 39.95 33.51 20.34
C HIS A 167 38.51 33.42 20.87
N ILE A 168 37.73 34.50 20.70
CA ILE A 168 36.29 34.50 20.99
C ILE A 168 35.55 33.55 20.05
N HIS A 169 35.90 33.55 18.77
CA HIS A 169 35.30 32.67 17.76
C HIS A 169 35.58 31.18 18.05
N ASN A 170 36.82 30.83 18.44
CA ASN A 170 37.15 29.48 18.88
C ASN A 170 36.31 29.01 20.08
N LYS A 171 36.11 29.88 21.09
CA LYS A 171 35.29 29.55 22.26
C LYS A 171 33.81 29.33 21.91
N ILE A 172 33.30 30.04 20.90
CA ILE A 172 31.93 29.86 20.38
C ILE A 172 31.83 28.55 19.59
N ILE A 173 32.86 28.20 18.82
CA ILE A 173 32.92 26.94 18.06
C ILE A 173 32.90 25.75 19.03
N ASP A 174 33.69 25.77 20.09
CA ASP A 174 33.70 24.69 21.10
C ASP A 174 32.32 24.52 21.76
N GLY A 175 31.68 25.62 22.13
CA GLY A 175 30.32 25.59 22.69
C GLY A 175 29.24 25.12 21.71
N ASN A 176 29.46 25.27 20.41
CA ASN A 176 28.58 24.73 19.37
C ASN A 176 28.86 23.25 19.10
N LEU A 177 30.11 22.81 19.20
CA LEU A 177 30.49 21.40 19.06
C LEU A 177 29.90 20.53 20.18
N ASP A 178 29.87 20.99 21.41
CA ASP A 178 29.24 20.27 22.53
C ASP A 178 27.73 20.10 22.32
N LYS A 179 27.05 21.13 21.78
CA LYS A 179 25.62 21.04 21.44
C LYS A 179 25.37 20.07 20.28
N ILE A 180 26.26 20.05 19.29
CA ILE A 180 26.19 19.08 18.18
C ILE A 180 26.38 17.67 18.71
N TYR A 181 27.30 17.44 19.65
CA TYR A 181 27.53 16.14 20.27
C TYR A 181 26.26 15.61 20.97
N ASP A 182 25.61 16.45 21.77
CA ASP A 182 24.40 16.08 22.50
C ASP A 182 23.19 15.84 21.56
N LEU A 183 23.03 16.67 20.54
CA LEU A 183 22.02 16.49 19.50
C LEU A 183 22.27 15.22 18.67
N LEU A 184 23.53 14.90 18.39
CA LEU A 184 23.91 13.70 17.64
C LEU A 184 23.66 12.43 18.46
N GLN A 185 23.87 12.50 19.77
CA GLN A 185 23.53 11.42 20.69
C GLN A 185 22.00 11.20 20.77
N THR A 186 21.22 12.27 20.84
CA THR A 186 19.75 12.20 20.78
C THR A 186 19.26 11.64 19.43
N THR A 187 19.88 12.08 18.33
CA THR A 187 19.53 11.60 16.98
C THR A 187 19.87 10.12 16.81
N LYS A 188 20.97 9.65 17.40
CA LYS A 188 21.33 8.22 17.42
C LYS A 188 20.28 7.37 18.14
N GLU A 189 19.77 7.84 19.27
CA GLU A 189 18.70 7.14 20.00
C GLU A 189 17.40 7.08 19.19
N ILE A 190 17.02 8.18 18.53
CA ILE A 190 15.84 8.23 17.64
C ILE A 190 16.02 7.29 16.45
N ALA A 191 17.21 7.25 15.84
CA ALA A 191 17.50 6.37 14.72
C ALA A 191 17.44 4.88 15.12
N ILE A 192 17.91 4.54 16.33
CA ILE A 192 17.81 3.19 16.89
C ILE A 192 16.33 2.84 17.12
N ASP A 193 15.54 3.69 17.79
CA ASP A 193 14.12 3.43 18.03
C ASP A 193 13.34 3.28 16.71
N MET A 194 13.63 4.12 15.72
CA MET A 194 13.03 4.04 14.39
C MET A 194 13.39 2.74 13.67
N GLY A 195 14.64 2.29 13.75
CA GLY A 195 15.07 1.00 13.21
C GLY A 195 14.33 -0.18 13.85
N THR A 196 14.12 -0.15 15.18
CA THR A 196 13.36 -1.20 15.87
C THR A 196 11.88 -1.19 15.49
N ASN A 197 11.27 -0.01 15.33
CA ASN A 197 9.87 0.12 14.97
C ASN A 197 9.61 -0.20 13.50
N ALA A 198 10.55 0.08 12.60
CA ALA A 198 10.52 -0.38 11.21
C ALA A 198 10.60 -1.91 11.13
N ASN A 199 11.49 -2.55 11.90
CA ASN A 199 11.58 -4.02 11.97
C ASN A 199 10.29 -4.66 12.52
N LYS A 200 9.69 -4.08 13.56
CA LYS A 200 8.37 -4.53 14.08
C LYS A 200 7.28 -4.43 13.01
N GLN A 201 7.28 -3.34 12.23
CA GLN A 201 6.32 -3.15 11.15
C GLN A 201 6.53 -4.13 9.99
N SER A 202 7.78 -4.47 9.65
CA SER A 202 8.08 -5.52 8.65
C SER A 202 7.51 -6.88 9.07
N VAL A 203 7.78 -7.30 10.32
CA VAL A 203 7.24 -8.56 10.87
C VAL A 203 5.70 -8.55 10.91
N MET A 204 5.08 -7.41 11.18
CA MET A 204 3.62 -7.28 11.16
C MET A 204 3.02 -7.43 9.76
N ILE A 205 3.68 -6.86 8.73
CA ILE A 205 3.28 -7.03 7.33
C ILE A 205 3.40 -8.50 6.91
N ASP A 206 4.50 -9.17 7.25
CA ASP A 206 4.71 -10.57 6.88
C ASP A 206 3.67 -11.50 7.51
N ASN A 207 3.32 -11.26 8.78
CA ASN A 207 2.25 -11.98 9.45
C ASN A 207 0.87 -11.75 8.83
N LEU A 208 0.60 -10.53 8.31
CA LEU A 208 -0.64 -10.22 7.60
C LEU A 208 -0.70 -10.90 6.23
N THR A 209 0.42 -10.91 5.50
CA THR A 209 0.55 -11.63 4.22
C THR A 209 0.32 -13.13 4.44
N GLN A 210 0.99 -13.73 5.42
CA GLN A 210 0.85 -15.17 5.70
C GLN A 210 -0.57 -15.55 6.17
N LYS A 211 -1.23 -14.71 6.97
CA LYS A 211 -2.64 -14.92 7.36
C LYS A 211 -3.56 -14.83 6.15
N THR A 212 -3.25 -13.96 5.19
CA THR A 212 -4.05 -13.81 3.98
C THR A 212 -3.87 -14.98 3.03
N ASP A 213 -2.65 -15.48 2.84
CA ASP A 213 -2.40 -16.67 2.03
C ASP A 213 -3.14 -17.89 2.61
N LYS A 214 -3.14 -18.03 3.94
CA LYS A 214 -3.91 -19.07 4.64
C LYS A 214 -5.42 -18.91 4.42
N LEU A 215 -5.94 -17.68 4.38
CA LEU A 215 -7.35 -17.42 4.09
C LEU A 215 -7.68 -17.70 2.62
N GLU A 216 -6.77 -17.37 1.69
CA GLU A 216 -6.92 -17.63 0.25
C GLU A 216 -7.01 -19.14 -0.03
N ILE A 217 -6.11 -19.94 0.55
CA ILE A 217 -6.11 -21.41 0.44
C ILE A 217 -7.39 -22.01 1.05
N LYS A 218 -7.83 -21.49 2.20
CA LYS A 218 -9.09 -21.95 2.83
C LYS A 218 -10.31 -21.66 1.95
N LEU A 219 -10.39 -20.46 1.38
CA LEU A 219 -11.47 -20.08 0.47
C LEU A 219 -11.47 -20.94 -0.80
N GLU A 220 -10.30 -21.21 -1.38
CA GLU A 220 -10.18 -22.09 -2.54
C GLU A 220 -10.61 -23.52 -2.22
N THR A 221 -10.17 -24.06 -1.08
CA THR A 221 -10.53 -25.41 -0.63
C THR A 221 -12.05 -25.53 -0.42
N ILE A 222 -12.68 -24.53 0.19
CA ILE A 222 -14.14 -24.48 0.37
C ILE A 222 -14.86 -24.44 -0.99
N ASN A 223 -14.39 -23.61 -1.93
CA ASN A 223 -14.96 -23.53 -3.29
C ASN A 223 -14.88 -24.88 -4.04
N VAL A 224 -13.73 -25.57 -3.96
CA VAL A 224 -13.55 -26.90 -4.59
C VAL A 224 -14.48 -27.93 -3.95
N ARG A 225 -14.62 -27.92 -2.62
CA ARG A 225 -15.56 -28.80 -1.90
C ARG A 225 -17.00 -28.53 -2.30
N LEU A 226 -17.42 -27.26 -2.35
CA LEU A 226 -18.78 -26.88 -2.75
C LEU A 226 -19.07 -27.32 -4.20
N LYS A 227 -18.13 -27.11 -5.12
CA LYS A 227 -18.25 -27.59 -6.52
C LYS A 227 -18.37 -29.11 -6.59
N LYS A 228 -17.60 -29.86 -5.79
CA LYS A 228 -17.69 -31.32 -5.72
C LYS A 228 -19.05 -31.77 -5.18
N LEU A 229 -19.56 -31.14 -4.12
CA LEU A 229 -20.88 -31.44 -3.55
C LEU A 229 -22.02 -31.18 -4.54
N ILE A 230 -22.00 -30.04 -5.22
CA ILE A 230 -23.01 -29.70 -6.25
C ILE A 230 -22.98 -30.71 -7.41
N LYS A 231 -21.78 -31.07 -7.91
CA LYS A 231 -21.65 -32.09 -8.95
C LYS A 231 -22.12 -33.47 -8.47
N GLY A 232 -21.89 -33.80 -7.20
CA GLY A 232 -22.37 -35.02 -6.56
C GLY A 232 -23.89 -35.11 -6.51
N ILE A 233 -24.55 -34.04 -6.03
CA ILE A 233 -26.02 -33.95 -5.98
C ILE A 233 -26.62 -34.09 -7.39
N ARG A 234 -26.05 -33.42 -8.40
CA ARG A 234 -26.56 -33.50 -9.77
C ARG A 234 -26.40 -34.90 -10.41
N LYS A 235 -25.42 -35.68 -9.96
CA LYS A 235 -25.29 -37.11 -10.33
C LYS A 235 -26.32 -37.98 -9.60
N ALA A 236 -26.54 -37.74 -8.31
CA ALA A 236 -27.53 -38.46 -7.50
C ALA A 236 -28.96 -38.27 -8.04
N ASP A 237 -29.33 -37.04 -8.44
CA ASP A 237 -30.64 -36.76 -9.02
C ASP A 237 -30.86 -37.52 -10.34
N ARG A 238 -29.83 -37.60 -11.21
CA ARG A 238 -29.92 -38.37 -12.46
C ARG A 238 -30.09 -39.86 -12.18
N PHE A 239 -29.35 -40.40 -11.21
CA PHE A 239 -29.49 -41.79 -10.79
C PHE A 239 -30.89 -42.09 -10.24
N LEU A 240 -31.44 -41.20 -9.42
CA LEU A 240 -32.78 -41.37 -8.85
C LEU A 240 -33.88 -41.29 -9.92
N ILE A 241 -33.71 -40.46 -10.94
CA ILE A 241 -34.62 -40.40 -12.10
C ILE A 241 -34.57 -41.71 -12.90
N ASP A 242 -33.40 -42.28 -13.17
CA ASP A 242 -33.29 -43.56 -13.89
C ASP A 242 -33.97 -44.71 -13.13
N VAL A 243 -33.79 -44.78 -11.80
CA VAL A 243 -34.45 -45.80 -10.95
C VAL A 243 -35.97 -45.63 -10.99
N ALA A 244 -36.48 -44.40 -10.86
CA ALA A 244 -37.92 -44.14 -10.93
C ALA A 244 -38.51 -44.50 -12.31
N LEU A 245 -37.77 -44.23 -13.39
CA LEU A 245 -38.19 -44.54 -14.75
C LEU A 245 -38.25 -46.05 -15.00
N ILE A 246 -37.28 -46.81 -14.47
CA ILE A 246 -37.29 -48.28 -14.48
C ILE A 246 -38.49 -48.84 -13.70
N CYS A 247 -38.81 -48.29 -12.53
CA CYS A 247 -39.98 -48.72 -11.74
C CYS A 247 -41.31 -48.53 -12.49
N VAL A 248 -41.47 -47.40 -13.20
CA VAL A 248 -42.68 -47.15 -14.01
C VAL A 248 -42.76 -48.12 -15.19
N LEU A 249 -41.63 -48.40 -15.85
CA LEU A 249 -41.58 -49.32 -16.98
C LEU A 249 -41.92 -50.76 -16.58
N LEU A 250 -41.43 -51.21 -15.42
CA LEU A 250 -41.80 -52.50 -14.83
C LEU A 250 -43.28 -52.57 -14.47
N GLY A 251 -43.86 -51.49 -13.93
CA GLY A 251 -45.30 -51.44 -13.60
C GLY A 251 -46.19 -51.61 -14.84
N ILE A 252 -45.84 -50.97 -15.96
CA ILE A 252 -46.58 -51.10 -17.22
C ILE A 252 -46.40 -52.50 -17.81
N GLY A 253 -45.18 -53.06 -17.76
CA GLY A 253 -44.91 -54.42 -18.23
C GLY A 253 -45.69 -55.48 -17.45
N GLY A 254 -45.77 -55.34 -16.12
CA GLY A 254 -46.58 -56.22 -15.27
C GLY A 254 -48.09 -56.09 -15.54
N PHE A 255 -48.57 -54.89 -15.88
CA PHE A 255 -49.98 -54.67 -16.23
C PHE A 255 -50.37 -55.27 -17.59
N ILE A 256 -49.43 -55.36 -18.54
CA ILE A 256 -49.66 -55.99 -19.85
C ILE A 256 -49.59 -57.53 -19.77
N MET A 257 -48.83 -58.06 -18.80
CA MET A 257 -48.63 -59.50 -18.63
C MET A 257 -49.74 -60.18 -17.79
N ILE A 258 -50.50 -59.39 -17.04
CA ILE A 258 -51.71 -59.80 -16.30
C ILE A 258 -52.94 -59.63 -17.21
#